data_AF-N1UXW1-F1
#
_entry.id   AF-N1UXW1-F1
#
_cell.length_a   1.000
_cell.length_b   1.000
_cell.length_c   1.000
_cell.angle_alpha   90.00
_cell.angle_beta   90.00
_cell.angle_gamma   90.00
#
_symmetry.space_group_name_H-M   'P 1'
#
loop_
_entity.id
_entity.type
_entity.pdbx_description
1 polymer ?
#
loop_
_entity_poly.entity_id
_entity_poly.type
_entity_poly.pdbx_seq_one_letter_code
_entity_poly.pdbx_strand_id
1 'polypeptide(L)'
;MDPKKETNKRRASLEITRAVSTRPWIGDVSFNVASVGAQRTNKNPIPYATEIHATRYQYSFALSGDDVKSEWKGLALDGLASLRRVAGNHSRFLYDFSPESIVLRVTHDPAPRILYCFREEGDTIDLKNLAKRVASGDVKAEELILGGEIASEQDAIELKTKGATVFPGIKAAVEDAKKRIGKSA
;
A
#
# COMPACT_ATOMS: atom_id res chain seq x y z
N MET A 1 7.48 -20.06 -23.55
CA MET A 1 8.18 -19.11 -24.41
C MET A 1 9.66 -19.30 -24.10
N ASP A 2 10.39 -19.95 -25.00
CA ASP A 2 11.83 -20.17 -24.80
C ASP A 2 12.54 -18.81 -24.72
N PRO A 3 13.39 -18.57 -23.70
CA PRO A 3 14.16 -17.35 -23.64
C PRO A 3 15.10 -17.30 -24.85
N LYS A 4 15.05 -16.20 -25.62
CA LYS A 4 16.00 -15.94 -26.70
C LYS A 4 17.42 -15.97 -26.13
N LYS A 5 18.37 -16.46 -26.95
CA LYS A 5 19.81 -16.66 -26.63
C LYS A 5 20.51 -15.46 -25.97
N GLU A 6 20.00 -14.23 -26.18
CA GLU A 6 20.41 -13.02 -25.47
C GLU A 6 19.18 -12.17 -25.10
N THR A 7 19.19 -11.59 -23.89
CA THR A 7 18.10 -10.74 -23.38
C THR A 7 18.68 -9.48 -22.73
N ASN A 8 18.30 -8.32 -23.25
CA ASN A 8 18.55 -7.03 -22.59
C ASN A 8 17.57 -6.87 -21.42
N LYS A 9 18.06 -7.08 -20.19
CA LYS A 9 17.28 -6.92 -18.95
C LYS A 9 17.50 -5.54 -18.35
N ARG A 10 16.42 -4.84 -18.02
CA ARG A 10 16.44 -3.61 -17.21
C ARG A 10 15.72 -3.87 -15.90
N ARG A 11 16.38 -3.58 -14.79
CA ARG A 11 15.75 -3.65 -13.47
C ARG A 11 14.68 -2.56 -13.35
N ALA A 12 13.53 -2.89 -12.79
CA ALA A 12 12.50 -1.90 -12.53
C ALA A 12 12.97 -0.98 -11.39
N SER A 13 12.80 0.33 -11.58
CA SER A 13 13.10 1.34 -10.55
C SER A 13 12.00 1.46 -9.50
N LEU A 14 10.78 1.01 -9.84
CA LEU A 14 9.67 0.83 -8.90
C LEU A 14 9.64 -0.63 -8.46
N GLU A 15 9.96 -0.86 -7.19
CA GLU A 15 9.83 -2.17 -6.55
C GLU A 15 8.63 -2.14 -5.60
N ILE A 16 7.78 -3.16 -5.63
CA ILE A 16 6.58 -3.26 -4.80
C ILE A 16 6.60 -4.61 -4.09
N THR A 17 6.33 -4.62 -2.79
CA THR A 17 6.25 -5.86 -2.01
C THR A 17 4.90 -6.55 -2.21
N ARG A 18 4.81 -7.80 -1.74
CA ARG A 18 3.52 -8.48 -1.68
C ARG A 18 2.59 -7.69 -0.74
N ALA A 19 1.33 -7.57 -1.15
CA ALA A 19 0.29 -7.15 -0.23
C ALA A 19 0.05 -8.27 0.79
N VAL A 20 0.06 -7.91 2.07
CA VAL A 20 -0.18 -8.81 3.19
C VAL A 20 -1.34 -8.29 4.01
N SER A 21 -2.14 -9.22 4.53
CA SER A 21 -3.21 -8.90 5.47
C SER A 21 -2.61 -8.33 6.75
N THR A 22 -3.26 -7.31 7.31
CA THR A 22 -2.93 -6.74 8.63
C THR A 22 -3.37 -7.62 9.79
N ARG A 23 -4.39 -8.47 9.56
CA ARG A 23 -4.85 -9.48 10.50
C ARG A 23 -4.76 -10.91 9.93
N PRO A 24 -4.62 -11.93 10.78
CA PRO A 24 -4.74 -13.32 10.36
C PRO A 24 -6.13 -13.63 9.79
N TRP A 25 -6.20 -14.51 8.79
CA TRP A 25 -7.48 -15.02 8.31
C TRP A 25 -8.09 -15.95 9.37
N ILE A 26 -9.34 -15.69 9.76
CA ILE A 26 -10.02 -16.42 10.82
C ILE A 26 -10.80 -17.65 10.32
N GLY A 27 -10.74 -17.96 9.02
CA GLY A 27 -11.47 -19.09 8.44
C GLY A 27 -12.87 -18.76 7.93
N ASP A 28 -13.14 -17.50 7.58
CA ASP A 28 -14.45 -17.10 7.04
C ASP A 28 -14.68 -17.74 5.67
N VAL A 29 -15.77 -18.50 5.55
CA VAL A 29 -16.19 -19.17 4.33
C VAL A 29 -17.65 -18.85 4.06
N SER A 30 -17.95 -18.45 2.82
CA SER A 30 -19.32 -18.37 2.33
C SER A 30 -19.70 -19.68 1.64
N PHE A 31 -20.88 -20.19 1.95
CA PHE A 31 -21.51 -21.29 1.23
C PHE A 31 -22.53 -20.72 0.25
N ASN A 32 -22.33 -21.02 -1.02
CA ASN A 32 -23.13 -20.49 -2.10
C ASN A 32 -23.65 -21.64 -2.98
N VAL A 33 -24.68 -21.34 -3.75
CA VAL A 33 -25.22 -22.28 -4.73
C VAL A 33 -25.34 -21.55 -6.06
N ALA A 34 -24.69 -22.08 -7.09
CA ALA A 34 -24.83 -21.52 -8.42
C ALA A 34 -26.26 -21.76 -8.93
N SER A 35 -26.88 -20.72 -9.50
CA SER A 35 -28.21 -20.84 -10.09
C SER A 35 -28.23 -21.90 -11.20
N VAL A 36 -29.40 -22.51 -11.42
CA VAL A 36 -29.68 -23.42 -12.53
C VAL A 36 -29.25 -22.77 -13.85
N GLY A 37 -28.35 -23.42 -14.60
CA GLY A 37 -27.86 -22.94 -15.90
C GLY A 37 -26.72 -21.91 -15.85
N ALA A 38 -26.15 -21.60 -14.68
CA ALA A 38 -24.99 -20.70 -14.56
C ALA A 38 -23.70 -21.26 -15.18
N GLN A 39 -23.61 -22.58 -15.38
CA GLN A 39 -22.50 -23.23 -16.11
C GLN A 39 -22.99 -23.87 -17.41
N ARG A 40 -22.12 -23.84 -18.43
CA ARG A 40 -22.45 -24.37 -19.78
C ARG A 40 -22.72 -25.88 -19.81
N THR A 41 -22.15 -26.65 -18.89
CA THR A 41 -22.12 -28.12 -18.94
C THR A 41 -23.03 -28.80 -17.92
N ASN A 42 -23.44 -28.12 -16.84
CA ASN A 42 -24.28 -28.71 -15.79
C ASN A 42 -25.49 -27.82 -15.54
N LYS A 43 -26.69 -28.40 -15.66
CA LYS A 43 -27.96 -27.71 -15.47
C LYS A 43 -28.43 -27.69 -14.02
N ASN A 44 -27.83 -28.49 -13.14
CA ASN A 44 -28.23 -28.55 -11.73
C ASN A 44 -27.54 -27.44 -10.92
N PRO A 45 -28.14 -27.01 -9.79
CA PRO A 45 -27.47 -26.14 -8.84
C PRO A 45 -26.22 -26.84 -8.29
N ILE A 46 -25.09 -26.14 -8.25
CA ILE A 46 -23.82 -26.67 -7.74
C ILE A 46 -23.46 -25.89 -6.48
N PRO A 47 -23.34 -26.56 -5.32
CA PRO A 47 -22.78 -25.94 -4.13
C PRO A 47 -21.32 -25.57 -4.37
N TYR A 48 -20.93 -24.37 -3.96
CA TYR A 48 -19.53 -23.96 -3.90
C TYR A 48 -19.27 -23.17 -2.62
N ALA A 49 -18.06 -23.31 -2.12
CA ALA A 49 -17.57 -22.52 -1.00
C ALA A 49 -16.61 -21.45 -1.51
N THR A 50 -16.57 -20.29 -0.86
CA THR A 50 -15.58 -19.26 -1.15
C THR A 50 -15.03 -18.73 0.16
N GLU A 51 -13.72 -18.89 0.33
CA GLU A 51 -12.96 -18.27 1.41
C GLU A 51 -12.97 -16.75 1.21
N ILE A 52 -13.35 -16.03 2.26
CA ILE A 52 -13.41 -14.57 2.25
C ILE A 52 -12.46 -14.07 3.31
N HIS A 53 -11.64 -13.08 2.97
CA HIS A 53 -10.82 -12.38 3.94
C HIS A 53 -11.03 -10.87 3.77
N ALA A 54 -12.02 -10.33 4.49
CA ALA A 54 -12.24 -8.90 4.55
C ALA A 54 -11.25 -8.29 5.56
N THR A 55 -10.16 -7.71 5.09
CA THR A 55 -9.12 -7.13 5.94
C THR A 55 -8.53 -5.91 5.26
N ARG A 56 -7.90 -5.04 6.04
CA ARG A 56 -6.93 -4.09 5.49
C ARG A 56 -5.74 -4.88 4.94
N TYR A 57 -5.23 -4.40 3.82
CA TYR A 57 -4.02 -4.92 3.22
C TYR A 57 -2.96 -3.84 3.25
N GLN A 58 -1.74 -4.22 3.61
CA GLN A 58 -0.60 -3.33 3.52
C GLN A 58 0.41 -3.88 2.52
N TYR A 59 1.02 -2.96 1.78
CA TYR A 59 2.17 -3.21 0.93
C TYR A 59 3.10 -2.01 1.02
N SER A 60 4.35 -2.19 0.62
CA SER A 60 5.32 -1.11 0.54
C SER A 60 5.89 -1.05 -0.86
N PHE A 61 6.38 0.12 -1.23
CA PHE A 61 7.04 0.33 -2.50
C PHE A 61 8.28 1.20 -2.32
N ALA A 62 9.22 1.05 -3.22
CA ALA A 62 10.43 1.85 -3.30
C ALA A 62 10.59 2.36 -4.73
N LEU A 63 10.85 3.67 -4.85
CA LEU A 63 11.23 4.33 -6.09
C LEU A 63 12.69 4.73 -5.98
N SER A 64 13.57 3.83 -6.41
CA SER A 64 15.02 3.97 -6.30
C SER A 64 15.64 4.26 -7.66
N GLY A 65 16.76 4.98 -7.68
CA GLY A 65 17.53 5.25 -8.89
C GLY A 65 17.51 6.72 -9.29
N ASP A 66 18.71 7.24 -9.57
CA ASP A 66 18.94 8.61 -10.05
C ASP A 66 18.63 8.74 -11.56
N ASP A 67 18.53 7.60 -12.25
CA ASP A 67 18.19 7.50 -13.67
C ASP A 67 16.70 7.77 -13.95
N VAL A 68 15.85 7.72 -12.92
CA VAL A 68 14.42 8.03 -13.06
C VAL A 68 14.17 9.50 -12.75
N LYS A 69 13.67 10.20 -13.77
CA LYS A 69 13.24 11.60 -13.66
C LYS A 69 12.20 11.79 -12.54
N SER A 70 12.30 12.91 -11.84
CA SER A 70 11.36 13.30 -10.77
C SER A 70 9.90 13.33 -11.25
N GLU A 71 9.65 13.74 -12.50
CA GLU A 71 8.33 13.67 -13.14
C GLU A 71 7.73 12.26 -13.13
N TRP A 72 8.52 11.23 -13.46
CA TRP A 72 8.05 9.85 -13.55
C TRP A 72 7.83 9.25 -12.17
N LYS A 73 8.67 9.62 -11.19
CA LYS A 73 8.45 9.29 -9.77
C LYS A 73 7.11 9.87 -9.30
N GLY A 74 6.81 11.12 -9.67
CA GLY A 74 5.54 11.76 -9.35
C GLY A 74 4.33 11.05 -9.98
N LEU A 75 4.41 10.69 -11.26
CA LEU A 75 3.34 9.94 -11.94
C LEU A 75 3.11 8.56 -11.31
N ALA A 76 4.17 7.89 -10.86
CA ALA A 76 4.05 6.61 -10.15
C ALA A 76 3.29 6.79 -8.82
N LEU A 77 3.61 7.85 -8.05
CA LEU A 77 2.89 8.17 -6.81
C LEU A 77 1.41 8.47 -7.06
N ASP A 78 1.08 9.23 -8.11
CA ASP A 78 -0.31 9.54 -8.48
C ASP A 78 -1.10 8.27 -8.80
N GLY A 79 -0.45 7.31 -9.50
CA GLY A 79 -1.03 6.00 -9.81
C GLY A 79 -1.31 5.16 -8.57
N LEU A 80 -0.35 5.10 -7.64
CA LEU A 80 -0.47 4.36 -6.37
C LEU A 80 -1.55 4.96 -5.45
N ALA A 81 -1.69 6.28 -5.45
CA ALA A 81 -2.72 6.98 -4.68
C ALA A 81 -4.14 6.86 -5.26
N SER A 82 -4.25 6.44 -6.52
CA SER A 82 -5.52 6.41 -7.28
C SER A 82 -5.99 5.00 -7.65
N LEU A 83 -5.51 3.98 -6.93
CA LEU A 83 -5.93 2.59 -7.14
C LEU A 83 -7.44 2.44 -6.90
N ARG A 84 -8.16 1.91 -7.89
CA ARG A 84 -9.63 1.77 -7.82
C ARG A 84 -10.21 0.57 -8.57
N ARG A 85 -9.37 -0.34 -9.10
CA ARG A 85 -9.79 -1.46 -9.98
C ARG A 85 -8.89 -2.72 -9.89
N VAL A 86 -8.25 -2.95 -8.76
CA VAL A 86 -7.26 -4.05 -8.62
C VAL A 86 -7.87 -5.39 -8.22
N ALA A 87 -9.11 -5.39 -7.73
CA ALA A 87 -9.90 -6.61 -7.63
C ALA A 87 -10.41 -7.01 -9.01
N GLY A 88 -10.25 -8.27 -9.38
CA GLY A 88 -10.90 -8.86 -10.56
C GLY A 88 -12.41 -8.57 -10.61
N ASN A 89 -13.04 -8.87 -11.76
CA ASN A 89 -14.39 -8.38 -12.10
C ASN A 89 -15.45 -8.48 -10.97
N HIS A 90 -15.37 -9.50 -10.14
CA HIS A 90 -16.32 -9.76 -9.05
C HIS A 90 -16.09 -8.93 -7.77
N SER A 91 -14.84 -8.59 -7.43
CA SER A 91 -14.54 -7.91 -6.16
C SER A 91 -14.37 -6.39 -6.32
N ARG A 92 -14.36 -5.87 -7.56
CA ARG A 92 -14.13 -4.45 -7.88
C ARG A 92 -15.21 -3.50 -7.35
N PHE A 93 -16.38 -4.04 -7.00
CA PHE A 93 -17.51 -3.30 -6.46
C PHE A 93 -17.75 -3.56 -4.98
N LEU A 94 -17.07 -4.55 -4.41
CA LEU A 94 -17.28 -4.98 -3.02
C LEU A 94 -16.37 -4.24 -2.05
N TYR A 95 -15.19 -3.83 -2.52
CA TYR A 95 -14.18 -3.18 -1.69
C TYR A 95 -13.64 -1.95 -2.39
N ASP A 96 -13.44 -0.88 -1.61
CA ASP A 96 -12.60 0.22 -2.05
C ASP A 96 -11.13 -0.21 -1.94
N PHE A 97 -10.41 -0.08 -3.04
CA PHE A 97 -8.97 -0.35 -3.10
C PHE A 97 -8.14 0.93 -3.08
N SER A 98 -8.80 2.07 -2.91
CA SER A 98 -8.11 3.31 -2.62
C SER A 98 -7.43 3.19 -1.24
N PRO A 99 -6.22 3.75 -1.07
CA PRO A 99 -5.53 3.65 0.21
C PRO A 99 -6.26 4.46 1.29
N GLU A 100 -6.60 3.80 2.39
CA GLU A 100 -7.12 4.42 3.63
C GLU A 100 -6.07 5.32 4.28
N SER A 101 -4.81 4.88 4.29
CA SER A 101 -3.68 5.58 4.89
C SER A 101 -2.39 5.35 4.11
N ILE A 102 -1.47 6.31 4.17
CA ILE A 102 -0.15 6.23 3.53
C ILE A 102 0.93 6.81 4.44
N VAL A 103 2.09 6.15 4.45
CA VAL A 103 3.33 6.66 5.03
C VAL A 103 4.38 6.66 3.92
N LEU A 104 4.89 7.84 3.60
CA LEU A 104 5.96 8.04 2.64
C LEU A 104 7.21 8.49 3.40
N ARG A 105 8.37 8.00 2.95
CA ARG A 105 9.68 8.47 3.41
C ARG A 105 10.47 8.93 2.20
N VAL A 106 10.82 10.21 2.16
CA VAL A 106 11.72 10.77 1.14
C VAL A 106 13.09 10.93 1.79
N THR A 107 14.05 10.11 1.38
CA THR A 107 15.36 10.00 2.05
C THR A 107 16.47 9.64 1.06
N HIS A 108 17.72 9.88 1.46
CA HIS A 108 18.92 9.36 0.81
C HIS A 108 19.44 8.06 1.47
N ASP A 109 18.82 7.60 2.55
CA ASP A 109 19.13 6.31 3.18
C ASP A 109 18.64 5.17 2.27
N PRO A 110 19.52 4.25 1.82
CA PRO A 110 19.12 3.13 0.97
C PRO A 110 18.24 2.11 1.71
N ALA A 111 18.21 2.12 3.05
CA ALA A 111 17.37 1.23 3.83
C ALA A 111 15.97 1.87 4.04
N PRO A 112 14.87 1.21 3.63
CA PRO A 112 13.54 1.81 3.76
C PRO A 112 13.13 2.08 5.21
N ARG A 113 13.44 1.15 6.13
CA ARG A 113 13.14 1.21 7.58
C ARG A 113 11.67 1.51 7.95
N ILE A 114 10.76 1.47 6.99
CA ILE A 114 9.31 1.68 7.18
C ILE A 114 8.47 0.53 6.56
N LEU A 115 9.13 -0.56 6.16
CA LEU A 115 8.45 -1.73 5.58
C LEU A 115 7.41 -2.28 6.56
N TYR A 116 6.18 -2.45 6.06
CA TYR A 116 5.01 -2.92 6.82
C TYR A 116 4.83 -2.21 8.17
N CYS A 117 4.85 -0.88 8.16
CA CYS A 117 4.81 -0.08 9.39
C CYS A 117 3.43 0.00 10.05
N PHE A 118 2.36 -0.35 9.34
CA PHE A 118 1.01 -0.35 9.89
C PHE A 118 0.77 -1.61 10.72
N ARG A 119 0.12 -1.42 11.85
CA ARG A 119 -0.43 -2.50 12.67
C ARG A 119 -1.90 -2.25 12.89
N GLU A 120 -2.71 -3.29 12.74
CA GLU A 120 -4.13 -3.22 13.06
C GLU A 120 -4.35 -3.73 14.48
N GLU A 121 -5.01 -2.93 15.31
CA GLU A 121 -5.47 -3.28 16.65
C GLU A 121 -6.97 -2.96 16.73
N GLY A 122 -7.80 -4.01 16.76
CA GLY A 122 -9.26 -3.86 16.66
C GLY A 122 -9.66 -3.26 15.31
N ASP A 123 -10.41 -2.16 15.34
CA ASP A 123 -10.86 -1.44 14.15
C ASP A 123 -9.92 -0.29 13.74
N THR A 124 -8.84 -0.09 14.48
CA THR A 124 -7.88 1.01 14.30
C THR A 124 -6.54 0.53 13.77
N ILE A 125 -5.81 1.43 13.13
CA ILE A 125 -4.44 1.21 12.69
C ILE A 125 -3.47 2.10 13.46
N ASP A 126 -2.31 1.58 13.83
CA ASP A 126 -1.27 2.31 14.58
C ASP A 126 0.09 2.30 13.85
N LEU A 127 0.99 3.15 14.33
CA LEU A 127 2.35 3.32 13.83
C LEU A 127 3.39 3.14 14.94
N LYS A 128 3.08 2.39 16.01
CA LYS A 128 3.93 2.26 17.20
C LYS A 128 5.36 1.85 16.87
N ASN A 129 5.53 0.93 15.92
CA ASN A 129 6.85 0.47 15.49
C ASN A 129 7.64 1.55 14.75
N LEU A 130 6.97 2.38 13.96
CA LEU A 130 7.59 3.53 13.30
C LEU A 130 7.96 4.62 14.32
N ALA A 131 7.07 4.92 15.26
CA ALA A 131 7.32 5.87 16.34
C ALA A 131 8.56 5.48 17.17
N LYS A 132 8.72 4.19 17.49
CA LYS A 132 9.93 3.65 18.13
C LYS A 132 11.20 3.86 17.30
N ARG A 133 11.15 3.62 15.98
CA ARG A 133 12.28 3.85 15.07
C ARG A 133 12.66 5.32 14.95
N VAL A 134 11.69 6.21 15.05
CA VAL A 134 11.95 7.65 15.10
C VAL A 134 12.58 8.03 16.44
N ALA A 135 12.06 7.49 17.55
CA ALA A 135 12.62 7.74 18.88
C ALA A 135 14.06 7.22 19.04
N SER A 136 14.42 6.09 18.39
CA SER A 136 15.78 5.55 18.38
C SER A 136 16.74 6.27 17.43
N GLY A 137 16.25 7.19 16.59
CA GLY A 137 17.05 7.86 15.55
C GLY A 137 17.33 7.00 14.31
N ASP A 138 16.73 5.80 14.21
CA ASP A 138 16.82 4.96 13.01
C ASP A 138 16.11 5.58 11.80
N VAL A 139 15.08 6.40 12.05
CA VAL A 139 14.31 7.12 11.03
C VAL A 139 14.21 8.58 11.44
N LYS A 140 14.57 9.50 10.54
CA LYS A 140 14.40 10.93 10.77
C LYS A 140 12.94 11.31 10.57
N ALA A 141 12.34 11.98 11.54
CA ALA A 141 10.94 12.37 11.48
C ALA A 141 10.66 13.30 10.28
N GLU A 142 11.60 14.18 9.96
CA GLU A 142 11.48 15.17 8.89
C GLU A 142 11.44 14.52 7.50
N GLU A 143 11.88 13.26 7.36
CA GLU A 143 11.77 12.51 6.11
C GLU A 143 10.37 11.93 5.89
N LEU A 144 9.54 11.89 6.95
CA LEU A 144 8.25 11.22 6.94
C LEU A 144 7.11 12.15 6.52
N ILE A 145 6.23 11.61 5.69
CA ILE A 145 4.99 12.23 5.26
C ILE A 145 3.86 11.20 5.48
N LEU A 146 2.89 11.57 6.31
CA LEU A 146 1.73 10.74 6.64
C LEU A 146 0.48 11.34 6.00
N GLY A 147 -0.42 10.48 5.52
CA GLY A 147 -1.68 10.88 4.92
C GLY A 147 -2.81 9.89 5.19
N GLY A 148 -4.05 10.38 5.24
CA GLY A 148 -5.25 9.55 5.38
C GLY A 148 -5.72 9.42 6.83
N GLU A 149 -6.48 8.37 7.14
CA GLU A 149 -7.12 8.18 8.46
C GLU A 149 -6.11 8.15 9.62
N ILE A 150 -4.91 7.58 9.38
CA ILE A 150 -3.81 7.54 10.34
C ILE A 150 -3.39 8.91 10.87
N ALA A 151 -3.71 10.00 10.16
CA ALA A 151 -3.36 11.36 10.57
C ALA A 151 -4.01 11.80 11.89
N SER A 152 -5.12 11.16 12.28
CA SER A 152 -5.82 11.43 13.53
C SER A 152 -5.34 10.60 14.72
N GLU A 153 -4.49 9.60 14.47
CA GLU A 153 -4.02 8.67 15.49
C GLU A 153 -2.92 9.28 16.36
N GLN A 154 -2.87 8.81 17.62
CA GLN A 154 -1.94 9.34 18.62
C GLN A 154 -0.47 9.26 18.18
N ASP A 155 -0.09 8.17 17.52
CA ASP A 155 1.28 7.99 17.00
C ASP A 155 1.63 9.02 15.91
N ALA A 156 0.67 9.35 15.03
CA ALA A 156 0.89 10.35 13.99
C ALA A 156 1.00 11.76 14.58
N ILE A 157 0.23 12.06 15.63
CA ILE A 157 0.35 13.32 16.38
C ILE A 157 1.74 13.41 17.02
N GLU A 158 2.23 12.34 17.66
CA GLU A 158 3.58 12.30 18.23
C GLU A 158 4.65 12.49 17.14
N LEU A 159 4.56 11.77 16.03
CA LEU A 159 5.48 11.91 14.90
C LEU A 159 5.49 13.34 14.35
N LYS A 160 4.34 14.01 14.30
CA LYS A 160 4.23 15.41 13.90
C LYS A 160 5.01 16.33 14.83
N THR A 161 4.93 16.13 16.15
CA THR A 161 5.71 16.92 17.12
C THR A 161 7.22 16.74 16.95
N LYS A 162 7.65 15.60 16.39
CA LYS A 162 9.05 15.29 16.10
C LYS A 162 9.54 15.79 14.73
N GLY A 163 8.66 16.34 13.89
CA GLY A 163 9.01 16.92 12.58
C GLY A 163 8.39 16.22 11.37
N ALA A 164 7.62 15.15 11.56
CA ALA A 164 6.90 14.51 10.46
C ALA A 164 5.80 15.43 9.90
N THR A 165 5.58 15.35 8.60
CA THR A 165 4.50 16.10 7.95
C THR A 165 3.25 15.24 7.86
N VAL A 166 2.13 15.73 8.37
CA VAL A 166 0.91 14.94 8.51
C VAL A 166 -0.25 15.66 7.83
N PHE A 167 -0.93 14.97 6.92
CA PHE A 167 -2.09 15.47 6.18
C PHE A 167 -3.32 14.61 6.45
N PRO A 168 -4.53 15.20 6.57
CA PRO A 168 -5.76 14.42 6.70
C PRO A 168 -6.07 13.52 5.48
N GLY A 169 -5.53 13.84 4.30
CA GLY A 169 -5.84 13.13 3.06
C GLY A 169 -4.60 12.63 2.31
N ILE A 170 -4.75 11.50 1.62
CA ILE A 170 -3.69 10.84 0.84
C ILE A 170 -3.11 11.77 -0.24
N LYS A 171 -3.99 12.47 -0.99
CA LYS A 171 -3.57 13.31 -2.12
C LYS A 171 -2.63 14.43 -1.68
N ALA A 172 -2.88 15.04 -0.53
CA ALA A 172 -2.01 16.10 0.00
C ALA A 172 -0.62 15.57 0.39
N ALA A 173 -0.56 14.38 1.01
CA ALA A 173 0.70 13.71 1.33
C ALA A 173 1.51 13.38 0.06
N VAL A 174 0.84 12.92 -1.00
CA VAL A 174 1.47 12.62 -2.29
C VAL A 174 2.01 13.88 -2.97
N GLU A 175 1.26 14.98 -2.95
CA GLU A 175 1.72 16.26 -3.50
C GLU A 175 2.93 16.82 -2.73
N ASP A 176 2.97 16.66 -1.41
CA ASP A 176 4.15 17.04 -0.63
C ASP A 176 5.36 16.18 -0.96
N ALA A 177 5.18 14.87 -1.09
CA ALA A 177 6.24 13.96 -1.51
C ALA A 177 6.81 14.33 -2.89
N LYS A 178 5.94 14.64 -3.86
CA LYS A 178 6.33 15.11 -5.20
C LYS A 178 7.19 16.38 -5.13
N LYS A 179 6.81 17.34 -4.29
CA LYS A 179 7.59 18.57 -4.08
C LYS A 179 8.97 18.28 -3.50
N ARG A 180 9.08 17.36 -2.53
CA ARG A 180 10.37 16.99 -1.94
C ARG A 180 11.27 16.28 -2.94
N ILE A 181 10.73 15.32 -3.68
CA ILE A 181 11.45 14.61 -4.74
C ILE A 181 11.96 15.59 -5.80
N GLY A 182 11.16 16.59 -6.19
CA GLY A 182 11.56 17.62 -7.14
C GLY A 182 12.63 18.59 -6.64
N LYS A 183 12.76 18.79 -5.32
CA LYS A 183 13.81 19.62 -4.70
C LYS A 183 15.11 18.86 -4.42
N SER A 184 15.03 17.54 -4.30
CA SER A 184 16.17 16.65 -4.06
C SER A 184 16.88 16.19 -5.34
N ALA A 185 16.39 16.60 -6.51
CA ALA A 185 16.93 16.28 -7.83
C ALA A 185 17.93 17.33 -8.34
#